data_AF-A0A7X5TKC4-F1
#
_entry.id   AF-A0A7X5TKC4-F1
#
_cell.length_a   1.000
_cell.length_b   1.000
_cell.length_c   1.000
_cell.angle_alpha   90.00
_cell.angle_beta   90.00
_cell.angle_gamma   90.00
#
_symmetry.space_group_name_H-M   'P 1'
#
loop_
_entity.id
_entity.type
_entity.pdbx_description
1 polymer ?
#
loop_
_entity_poly.entity_id
_entity_poly.type
_entity_poly.pdbx_seq_one_letter_code
_entity_poly.pdbx_strand_id
1 'polypeptide(L)'
;MEYEYNRKERQKRRSFQSENSTENDSISTSNNTHRSPKDNYNKDNGDLFYGLASERGRYIRETNPKFNPDDPENAAMIIDVYNNGTSMIILNKNAKKISTNRLLNFINNFKKDKLQNLMKDPEKYAKDIKVNNDLRADISSRKIEKYPLWNDYFEAGIRNEKFNISNIFKETVSKYNSDYYHTWHVYGGSPAPRLLWKRGSKLGIEIAASNQRTKIHFILDGLDIKKVVNKTKGPTPLKAGPGESITASELRYAYRNRTRLAGRIHFYENGKETIAPWDKDPELWQKYTPRNKSRMEV
;
A
#
# COMPACT_ATOMS: atom_id res chain seq x y z
N MET A 1 -30.62 29.98 5.86
CA MET A 1 -29.26 30.55 5.76
C MET A 1 -28.25 29.66 5.03
N GLU A 2 -28.65 28.56 4.36
CA GLU A 2 -27.77 27.73 3.50
C GLU A 2 -27.88 28.05 1.99
N TYR A 3 -28.80 28.93 1.59
CA TYR A 3 -29.05 29.21 0.17
C TYR A 3 -28.30 30.43 -0.40
N GLU A 4 -27.70 31.29 0.44
CA GLU A 4 -26.95 32.48 -0.02
C GLU A 4 -25.45 32.25 -0.19
N TYR A 5 -24.89 31.19 0.41
CA TYR A 5 -23.45 30.90 0.32
C TYR A 5 -23.04 30.41 -1.09
N ASN A 6 -23.96 29.77 -1.81
CA ASN A 6 -23.69 29.15 -3.11
C ASN A 6 -23.75 30.13 -4.32
N ARG A 7 -24.30 31.35 -4.14
CA ARG A 7 -24.33 32.37 -5.19
C ARG A 7 -23.02 33.17 -5.28
N LYS A 8 -22.36 33.43 -4.14
CA LYS A 8 -21.10 34.20 -4.09
C LYS A 8 -19.91 33.42 -4.68
N GLU A 9 -19.86 32.09 -4.55
CA GLU A 9 -18.80 31.29 -5.20
C GLU A 9 -18.97 31.16 -6.72
N ARG A 10 -20.20 31.15 -7.24
CA ARG A 10 -20.47 31.15 -8.68
C ARG A 10 -20.15 32.49 -9.37
N GLN A 11 -20.28 33.61 -8.65
CA GLN A 11 -19.88 34.93 -9.15
C GLN A 11 -18.37 35.17 -9.08
N LYS A 12 -17.66 34.59 -8.09
CA LYS A 12 -16.20 34.71 -7.97
C LYS A 12 -15.41 33.94 -9.05
N ARG A 13 -16.05 32.99 -9.75
CA ARG A 13 -15.48 32.28 -10.91
C ARG A 13 -15.76 32.95 -12.26
N ARG A 14 -16.51 34.07 -12.30
CA ARG A 14 -16.89 34.79 -13.54
C ARG A 14 -16.28 36.19 -13.68
N SER A 15 -15.45 36.64 -12.74
CA SER A 15 -14.86 37.99 -12.74
C SER A 15 -13.35 38.04 -12.98
N PHE A 16 -12.75 36.98 -13.54
CA PHE A 16 -11.35 36.99 -13.99
C PHE A 16 -11.26 36.53 -15.44
N GLN A 17 -11.80 37.34 -16.34
CA GLN A 17 -11.43 37.39 -17.74
C GLN A 17 -11.80 38.78 -18.29
N SER A 18 -10.76 39.58 -18.57
CA SER A 18 -10.69 40.62 -19.60
C SER A 18 -9.82 41.78 -19.13
N GLU A 19 -8.52 41.74 -19.46
CA GLU A 19 -7.89 42.90 -20.08
C GLU A 19 -6.83 42.38 -21.05
N ASN A 20 -7.00 42.75 -22.32
CA ASN A 20 -6.24 42.32 -23.46
C ASN A 20 -4.87 43.01 -23.51
N SER A 21 -3.83 42.25 -23.82
CA SER A 21 -2.76 42.72 -24.72
C SER A 21 -2.37 41.56 -25.63
N THR A 22 -2.71 41.74 -26.90
CA THR A 22 -2.33 41.00 -28.10
C THR A 22 -0.84 40.64 -28.17
N GLU A 23 -0.50 39.38 -28.41
CA GLU A 23 0.13 38.89 -29.66
C GLU A 23 0.72 37.46 -29.50
N ASN A 24 0.51 36.67 -30.55
CA ASN A 24 1.24 35.48 -30.99
C ASN A 24 0.98 34.11 -30.32
N ASP A 25 0.12 33.34 -31.00
CA ASP A 25 0.43 32.03 -31.57
C ASP A 25 1.27 31.05 -30.75
N SER A 26 0.58 30.09 -30.13
CA SER A 26 0.60 28.72 -30.66
C SER A 26 -0.29 27.83 -29.80
N ILE A 27 -1.32 27.29 -30.43
CA ILE A 27 -2.11 26.17 -29.93
C ILE A 27 -1.13 25.00 -29.72
N SER A 28 -0.69 24.77 -28.49
CA SER A 28 -0.05 23.51 -28.13
C SER A 28 -1.15 22.46 -28.01
N THR A 29 -1.46 21.81 -29.14
CA THR A 29 -2.07 20.49 -29.18
C THR A 29 -1.29 19.59 -28.21
N SER A 30 -1.89 19.31 -27.06
CA SER A 30 -1.31 18.37 -26.09
C SER A 30 -1.23 17.01 -26.76
N ASN A 31 -0.01 16.60 -27.11
CA ASN A 31 0.32 15.27 -27.57
C ASN A 31 -0.21 14.24 -26.56
N ASN A 32 -1.39 13.70 -26.82
CA ASN A 32 -1.97 12.59 -26.08
C ASN A 32 -1.28 11.30 -26.55
N THR A 33 0.05 11.25 -26.42
CA THR A 33 0.81 10.02 -26.57
C THR A 33 0.38 9.12 -25.43
N HIS A 34 -0.34 8.03 -25.73
CA HIS A 34 -0.67 6.99 -24.76
C HIS A 34 0.63 6.48 -24.12
N ARG A 35 0.94 6.95 -22.92
CA ARG A 35 2.14 6.54 -22.19
C ARG A 35 1.92 5.16 -21.60
N SER A 36 2.95 4.34 -21.68
CA SER A 36 3.00 3.06 -20.97
C SER A 36 3.70 3.25 -19.62
N PRO A 37 3.57 2.34 -18.64
CA PRO A 37 4.24 2.52 -17.35
C PRO A 37 5.75 2.66 -17.45
N LYS A 38 6.39 1.96 -18.40
CA LYS A 38 7.84 2.05 -18.61
C LYS A 38 8.33 3.46 -18.93
N ASP A 39 7.47 4.31 -19.53
CA ASP A 39 7.83 5.67 -19.93
C ASP A 39 7.77 6.66 -18.77
N ASN A 40 7.12 6.27 -17.65
CA ASN A 40 6.84 7.16 -16.52
C ASN A 40 7.44 6.66 -15.19
N TYR A 41 7.89 5.41 -15.13
CA TYR A 41 8.48 4.79 -13.95
C TYR A 41 9.90 5.30 -13.69
N ASN A 42 10.17 5.63 -12.42
CA ASN A 42 11.49 5.98 -11.93
C ASN A 42 11.84 5.18 -10.66
N LYS A 43 12.86 4.32 -10.78
CA LYS A 43 13.33 3.48 -9.67
C LYS A 43 13.93 4.27 -8.50
N ASP A 44 14.61 5.39 -8.78
CA ASP A 44 15.34 6.18 -7.79
C ASP A 44 14.36 7.00 -6.93
N ASN A 45 13.21 7.37 -7.53
CA ASN A 45 12.07 7.94 -6.82
C ASN A 45 11.30 6.92 -5.97
N GLY A 46 11.62 5.63 -6.11
CA GLY A 46 10.91 4.54 -5.46
C GLY A 46 9.49 4.36 -5.95
N ASP A 47 9.23 4.57 -7.24
CA ASP A 47 7.90 4.42 -7.81
C ASP A 47 7.35 2.99 -7.59
N LEU A 48 6.04 2.89 -7.30
CA LEU A 48 5.41 1.65 -6.88
C LEU A 48 4.27 1.24 -7.80
N PHE A 49 4.20 -0.06 -8.10
CA PHE A 49 3.13 -0.68 -8.87
C PHE A 49 2.04 -1.27 -7.98
N TYR A 50 0.79 -1.02 -8.35
CA TYR A 50 -0.43 -1.43 -7.64
C TYR A 50 -1.41 -2.09 -8.62
N GLY A 51 -2.30 -2.94 -8.12
CA GLY A 51 -3.25 -3.68 -8.95
C GLY A 51 -3.36 -5.14 -8.51
N LEU A 52 -4.13 -5.93 -9.28
CA LEU A 52 -4.16 -7.39 -9.08
C LEU A 52 -2.79 -7.98 -9.39
N ALA A 53 -2.35 -8.98 -8.62
CA ALA A 53 -0.98 -9.50 -8.71
C ALA A 53 -0.61 -10.00 -10.12
N SER A 54 -1.51 -10.71 -10.81
CA SER A 54 -1.29 -11.20 -12.17
C SER A 54 -1.09 -10.05 -13.16
N GLU A 55 -2.02 -9.09 -13.15
CA GLU A 55 -2.03 -7.95 -14.07
C GLU A 55 -0.85 -7.03 -13.80
N ARG A 56 -0.65 -6.64 -12.53
CA ARG A 56 0.49 -5.83 -12.09
C ARG A 56 1.82 -6.45 -12.54
N GLY A 57 1.98 -7.76 -12.41
CA GLY A 57 3.18 -8.47 -12.84
C GLY A 57 3.46 -8.34 -14.34
N ARG A 58 2.41 -8.27 -15.19
CA ARG A 58 2.56 -8.06 -16.63
C ARG A 58 3.18 -6.69 -16.94
N TYR A 59 2.65 -5.62 -16.36
CA TYR A 59 3.16 -4.26 -16.56
C TYR A 59 4.55 -4.04 -15.94
N ILE A 60 4.83 -4.67 -14.80
CA ILE A 60 6.18 -4.62 -14.23
C ILE A 60 7.18 -5.25 -15.21
N ARG A 61 6.86 -6.39 -15.84
CA ARG A 61 7.76 -7.03 -16.81
C ARG A 61 8.00 -6.21 -18.08
N GLU A 62 7.07 -5.35 -18.47
CA GLU A 62 7.29 -4.40 -19.57
C GLU A 62 8.33 -3.32 -19.19
N THR A 63 8.44 -3.00 -17.91
CA THR A 63 9.37 -1.99 -17.37
C THR A 63 10.70 -2.60 -16.95
N ASN A 64 10.67 -3.81 -16.37
CA ASN A 64 11.81 -4.60 -15.95
C ASN A 64 11.54 -6.09 -16.26
N PRO A 65 11.95 -6.58 -17.43
CA PRO A 65 11.67 -7.95 -17.87
C PRO A 65 12.22 -9.05 -16.94
N LYS A 66 13.25 -8.73 -16.15
CA LYS A 66 13.89 -9.65 -15.20
C LYS A 66 13.34 -9.51 -13.78
N PHE A 67 12.27 -8.73 -13.58
CA PHE A 67 11.72 -8.52 -12.26
C PHE A 67 11.28 -9.83 -11.61
N ASN A 68 11.89 -10.10 -10.47
CA ASN A 68 11.55 -11.14 -9.53
C ASN A 68 11.50 -10.46 -8.14
N PRO A 69 10.34 -10.44 -7.46
CA PRO A 69 10.20 -9.79 -6.15
C PRO A 69 11.01 -10.48 -5.05
N ASP A 70 11.40 -11.74 -5.24
CA ASP A 70 12.20 -12.52 -4.28
C ASP A 70 13.70 -12.39 -4.53
N ASP A 71 14.09 -11.83 -5.68
CA ASP A 71 15.49 -11.58 -6.00
C ASP A 71 15.93 -10.25 -5.34
N PRO A 72 16.84 -10.30 -4.34
CA PRO A 72 17.34 -9.11 -3.68
C PRO A 72 18.11 -8.19 -4.64
N GLU A 73 18.48 -8.67 -5.82
CA GLU A 73 19.14 -7.87 -6.83
C GLU A 73 18.22 -6.90 -7.58
N ASN A 74 16.90 -7.12 -7.55
CA ASN A 74 15.92 -6.27 -8.22
C ASN A 74 15.51 -5.03 -7.44
N ALA A 75 15.03 -4.01 -8.17
CA ALA A 75 14.43 -2.81 -7.58
C ALA A 75 13.13 -3.14 -6.84
N ALA A 76 12.86 -2.43 -5.75
CA ALA A 76 11.63 -2.59 -4.96
C ALA A 76 10.42 -1.91 -5.62
N MET A 77 9.94 -2.50 -6.72
CA MET A 77 8.83 -1.97 -7.55
C MET A 77 7.44 -2.16 -6.92
N ILE A 78 7.35 -2.89 -5.80
CA ILE A 78 6.10 -3.16 -5.07
C ILE A 78 6.33 -3.00 -3.58
N ILE A 79 5.30 -2.52 -2.87
CA ILE A 79 5.36 -2.27 -1.43
C ILE A 79 5.54 -3.56 -0.61
N ASP A 80 5.18 -4.71 -1.17
CA ASP A 80 5.35 -6.05 -0.59
C ASP A 80 6.81 -6.33 -0.20
N VAL A 81 7.80 -5.81 -0.94
CA VAL A 81 9.23 -5.95 -0.61
C VAL A 81 9.54 -5.37 0.78
N TYR A 82 8.97 -4.22 1.11
CA TYR A 82 9.15 -3.56 2.41
C TYR A 82 8.37 -4.27 3.52
N ASN A 83 7.13 -4.68 3.23
CA ASN A 83 6.29 -5.42 4.18
C ASN A 83 6.92 -6.76 4.57
N ASN A 84 7.36 -7.53 3.58
CA ASN A 84 7.98 -8.84 3.79
C ASN A 84 9.35 -8.71 4.44
N GLY A 85 10.16 -7.73 4.03
CA GLY A 85 11.42 -7.43 4.68
C GLY A 85 11.26 -7.08 6.16
N THR A 86 10.24 -6.27 6.49
CA THR A 86 9.90 -5.93 7.88
C THR A 86 9.48 -7.16 8.67
N SER A 87 8.60 -8.00 8.10
CA SER A 87 8.17 -9.24 8.77
C SER A 87 9.35 -10.17 9.05
N MET A 88 10.24 -10.36 8.07
CA MET A 88 11.41 -11.21 8.23
C MET A 88 12.37 -10.72 9.31
N ILE A 89 12.59 -9.41 9.43
CA ILE A 89 13.41 -8.83 10.50
C ILE A 89 12.82 -9.16 11.87
N ILE A 90 11.50 -8.97 12.02
CA ILE A 90 10.79 -9.27 13.26
C ILE A 90 10.91 -10.76 13.58
N LEU A 91 10.64 -11.64 12.63
CA LEU A 91 10.68 -13.09 12.84
C LEU A 91 12.09 -13.59 13.15
N ASN A 92 13.11 -13.11 12.43
CA ASN A 92 14.51 -13.48 12.67
C ASN A 92 14.97 -13.07 14.08
N LYS A 93 14.50 -11.94 14.61
CA LYS A 93 14.76 -11.55 16.00
C LYS A 93 14.05 -12.42 17.03
N ASN A 94 12.91 -13.01 16.67
CA ASN A 94 12.13 -13.88 17.54
C ASN A 94 12.57 -15.36 17.47
N ALA A 95 13.24 -15.76 16.38
CA ALA A 95 13.98 -17.00 16.29
C ALA A 95 15.26 -16.88 17.14
N LYS A 96 15.35 -17.60 18.26
CA LYS A 96 16.56 -17.56 19.10
C LYS A 96 17.79 -17.99 18.27
N LYS A 97 18.92 -17.29 18.41
CA LYS A 97 20.25 -17.80 18.02
C LYS A 97 20.43 -19.19 18.66
N ILE A 98 20.75 -20.19 17.84
CA ILE A 98 21.16 -21.52 18.33
C ILE A 98 22.35 -21.30 19.26
N SER A 99 22.21 -21.74 20.51
CA SER A 99 23.30 -21.75 21.48
C SER A 99 24.33 -22.79 21.04
N THR A 100 25.61 -22.41 20.96
CA THR A 100 26.72 -23.35 20.71
C THR A 100 26.97 -24.30 21.90
N ASN A 101 26.31 -24.09 23.04
CA ASN A 101 26.42 -24.94 24.21
C ASN A 101 25.50 -26.18 24.14
N ARG A 102 26.12 -27.37 24.12
CA ARG A 102 25.48 -28.70 23.97
C ARG A 102 24.43 -29.00 25.05
N LEU A 103 24.66 -28.58 26.29
CA LEU A 103 23.74 -28.79 27.43
C LEU A 103 22.48 -27.91 27.34
N LEU A 104 22.61 -26.70 26.78
CA LEU A 104 21.49 -25.78 26.53
C LEU A 104 20.61 -26.24 25.36
N ASN A 105 21.16 -26.97 24.39
CA ASN A 105 20.39 -27.55 23.29
C ASN A 105 19.44 -28.67 23.75
N PHE A 106 19.80 -29.43 24.79
CA PHE A 106 18.91 -30.45 25.36
C PHE A 106 17.65 -29.84 26.01
N ILE A 107 17.82 -28.74 26.77
CA ILE A 107 16.69 -28.01 27.39
C ILE A 107 15.92 -27.18 26.35
N ASN A 108 16.60 -26.63 25.34
CA ASN A 108 15.95 -25.88 24.25
C ASN A 108 15.16 -26.79 23.28
N ASN A 109 15.49 -28.09 23.16
CA ASN A 109 14.69 -29.03 22.37
C ASN A 109 13.26 -29.23 22.93
N PHE A 110 13.02 -28.95 24.21
CA PHE A 110 11.68 -28.93 24.81
C PHE A 110 10.90 -27.63 24.50
N LYS A 111 11.60 -26.53 24.20
CA LYS A 111 11.01 -25.26 23.74
C LYS A 111 11.19 -25.16 22.23
N LYS A 112 10.33 -25.88 21.48
CA LYS A 112 10.13 -25.68 20.03
C LYS A 112 10.21 -24.19 19.71
N ASP A 113 11.01 -23.85 18.70
CA ASP A 113 11.25 -22.48 18.26
C ASP A 113 9.93 -21.69 18.22
N LYS A 114 9.93 -20.45 18.73
CA LYS A 114 8.73 -19.59 18.74
C LYS A 114 8.08 -19.54 17.37
N LEU A 115 8.90 -19.53 16.31
CA LEU A 115 8.44 -19.56 14.94
C LEU A 115 7.74 -20.89 14.59
N GLN A 116 8.30 -22.04 14.99
CA GLN A 116 7.65 -23.33 14.79
C GLN A 116 6.31 -23.44 15.52
N ASN A 117 6.22 -22.87 16.73
CA ASN A 117 4.96 -22.85 17.48
C ASN A 117 3.94 -21.93 16.80
N LEU A 118 4.36 -20.73 16.37
CA LEU A 118 3.53 -19.83 15.56
C LEU A 118 3.02 -20.50 14.28
N MET A 119 3.85 -21.28 13.59
CA MET A 119 3.42 -21.98 12.38
C MET A 119 2.40 -23.10 12.66
N LYS A 120 2.42 -23.70 13.86
CA LYS A 120 1.51 -24.77 14.27
C LYS A 120 0.16 -24.25 14.75
N ASP A 121 0.19 -23.19 15.55
CA ASP A 121 -0.99 -22.62 16.19
C ASP A 121 -0.81 -21.09 16.30
N PRO A 122 -1.02 -20.36 15.20
CA PRO A 122 -0.76 -18.93 15.19
C PRO A 122 -1.71 -18.16 16.12
N GLU A 123 -2.90 -18.68 16.41
CA GLU A 123 -3.83 -18.08 17.37
C GLU A 123 -3.24 -18.06 18.78
N LYS A 124 -2.68 -19.20 19.22
CA LYS A 124 -2.07 -19.31 20.54
C LYS A 124 -0.75 -18.55 20.67
N TYR A 125 0.08 -18.57 19.62
CA TYR A 125 1.49 -18.14 19.70
C TYR A 125 1.78 -16.77 19.08
N ALA A 126 0.84 -16.11 18.39
CA ALA A 126 1.05 -14.76 17.84
C ALA A 126 1.44 -13.73 18.92
N LYS A 127 0.91 -13.87 20.14
CA LYS A 127 1.24 -13.00 21.29
C LYS A 127 2.70 -13.07 21.74
N ASP A 128 3.42 -14.13 21.37
CA ASP A 128 4.80 -14.35 21.78
C ASP A 128 5.83 -13.64 20.86
N ILE A 129 5.35 -13.08 19.75
CA ILE A 129 6.14 -12.34 18.78
C ILE A 129 6.37 -10.90 19.27
N LYS A 130 7.62 -10.57 19.56
CA LYS A 130 8.04 -9.25 20.03
C LYS A 130 8.45 -8.38 18.85
N VAL A 131 7.88 -7.18 18.77
CA VAL A 131 8.24 -6.16 17.78
C VAL A 131 9.05 -5.07 18.47
N ASN A 132 10.26 -4.81 17.99
CA ASN A 132 11.09 -3.71 18.50
C ASN A 132 10.49 -2.36 18.08
N ASN A 133 10.70 -1.32 18.89
CA ASN A 133 10.22 0.03 18.57
C ASN A 133 11.05 0.68 17.44
N ASP A 134 12.34 0.35 17.36
CA ASP A 134 13.22 0.78 16.27
C ASP A 134 13.61 -0.42 15.39
N LEU A 135 12.79 -0.67 14.37
CA LEU A 135 13.09 -1.67 13.32
C LEU A 135 14.00 -1.11 12.22
N ARG A 136 14.17 0.22 12.17
CA ARG A 136 14.99 0.88 11.14
C ARG A 136 16.46 0.56 11.34
N ALA A 137 16.92 0.51 12.59
CA ALA A 137 18.27 0.12 12.96
C ALA A 137 18.67 -1.31 12.50
N ASP A 138 17.69 -2.15 12.14
CA ASP A 138 17.93 -3.53 11.72
C ASP A 138 18.02 -3.70 10.18
N ILE A 139 17.81 -2.63 9.43
CA ILE A 139 17.99 -2.63 7.97
C ILE A 139 19.47 -2.41 7.66
N SER A 140 20.07 -3.28 6.85
CA SER A 140 21.44 -3.08 6.41
C SER A 140 21.58 -1.83 5.54
N SER A 141 22.72 -1.12 5.66
CA SER A 141 23.04 0.05 4.84
C SER A 141 22.88 -0.23 3.33
N ARG A 142 23.39 -1.38 2.86
CA ARG A 142 23.22 -1.84 1.48
C ARG A 142 21.76 -1.92 1.04
N LYS A 143 20.83 -2.33 1.92
CA LYS A 143 19.39 -2.35 1.61
C LYS A 143 18.79 -0.95 1.60
N ILE A 144 19.23 -0.05 2.49
CA ILE A 144 18.78 1.34 2.52
C ILE A 144 19.18 2.08 1.24
N GLU A 145 20.43 1.92 0.82
CA GLU A 145 20.94 2.52 -0.43
C GLU A 145 20.18 2.00 -1.65
N LYS A 146 19.82 0.72 -1.64
CA LYS A 146 19.17 0.07 -2.77
C LYS A 146 17.68 0.38 -2.89
N TYR A 147 16.97 0.41 -1.76
CA TYR A 147 15.52 0.56 -1.71
C TYR A 147 15.16 1.93 -1.12
N PRO A 148 14.83 2.92 -1.96
CA PRO A 148 14.83 4.32 -1.58
C PRO A 148 13.70 4.71 -0.61
N LEU A 149 12.75 3.80 -0.31
CA LEU A 149 11.61 4.10 0.55
C LEU A 149 11.74 3.56 1.98
N TRP A 150 12.86 2.94 2.40
CA TRP A 150 12.93 2.41 3.78
C TRP A 150 12.70 3.47 4.84
N ASN A 151 13.31 4.66 4.68
CA ASN A 151 13.12 5.76 5.62
C ASN A 151 11.67 6.26 5.59
N ASP A 152 11.13 6.54 4.41
CA ASP A 152 9.74 6.96 4.21
C ASP A 152 8.74 5.95 4.80
N TYR A 153 9.01 4.65 4.65
CA TYR A 153 8.18 3.57 5.16
C TYR A 153 8.06 3.60 6.68
N PHE A 154 9.19 3.67 7.40
CA PHE A 154 9.14 3.74 8.86
C PHE A 154 8.57 5.06 9.35
N GLU A 155 8.95 6.19 8.74
CA GLU A 155 8.44 7.50 9.13
C GLU A 155 6.92 7.62 8.94
N ALA A 156 6.39 7.21 7.79
CA ALA A 156 4.95 7.21 7.54
C ALA A 156 4.22 6.26 8.50
N GLY A 157 4.85 5.13 8.87
CA GLY A 157 4.34 4.19 9.87
C GLY A 157 4.29 4.77 11.28
N ILE A 158 5.27 5.61 11.65
CA ILE A 158 5.30 6.30 12.95
C ILE A 158 4.27 7.43 13.00
N ARG A 159 4.15 8.23 11.93
CA ARG A 159 3.21 9.37 11.85
C ARG A 159 1.74 8.96 11.90
N ASN A 160 1.41 7.72 11.55
CA ASN A 160 0.04 7.23 11.54
C ASN A 160 -0.06 5.90 12.28
N GLU A 161 -0.69 5.89 13.45
CA GLU A 161 -0.85 4.71 14.30
C GLU A 161 -1.47 3.51 13.59
N LYS A 162 -2.29 3.73 12.55
CA LYS A 162 -2.86 2.64 11.76
C LYS A 162 -1.81 1.91 10.93
N PHE A 163 -0.71 2.55 10.57
CA PHE A 163 0.40 1.96 9.82
C PHE A 163 1.58 1.54 10.69
N ASN A 164 1.56 1.92 11.97
CA ASN A 164 2.59 1.52 12.92
C ASN A 164 2.66 0.00 13.06
N ILE A 165 3.84 -0.57 12.79
CA ILE A 165 4.06 -2.02 12.74
C ILE A 165 3.81 -2.69 14.10
N SER A 166 4.25 -2.09 15.20
CA SER A 166 4.01 -2.62 16.56
C SER A 166 2.51 -2.67 16.85
N ASN A 167 1.77 -1.61 16.50
CA ASN A 167 0.31 -1.57 16.67
C ASN A 167 -0.41 -2.59 15.78
N ILE A 168 0.05 -2.82 14.55
CA ILE A 168 -0.50 -3.85 13.67
C ILE A 168 -0.41 -5.24 14.34
N PHE A 169 0.77 -5.60 14.85
CA PHE A 169 0.97 -6.90 15.49
C PHE A 169 0.12 -7.04 16.76
N LYS A 170 0.10 -6.02 17.62
CA LYS A 170 -0.76 -5.99 18.82
C LYS A 170 -2.23 -6.12 18.46
N GLU A 171 -2.69 -5.40 17.44
CA GLU A 171 -4.09 -5.44 17.00
C GLU A 171 -4.48 -6.82 16.46
N THR A 172 -3.63 -7.44 15.64
CA THR A 172 -3.86 -8.82 15.16
C THR A 172 -4.05 -9.80 16.32
N VAL A 173 -3.26 -9.70 17.38
CA VAL A 173 -3.43 -10.54 18.58
C VAL A 173 -4.74 -10.23 19.29
N SER A 174 -5.03 -8.94 19.54
CA SER A 174 -6.22 -8.54 20.31
C SER A 174 -7.56 -8.89 19.65
N LYS A 175 -7.57 -9.05 18.32
CA LYS A 175 -8.77 -9.27 17.51
C LYS A 175 -8.66 -10.53 16.67
N TYR A 176 -7.85 -11.49 17.11
CA TYR A 176 -7.57 -12.70 16.35
C TYR A 176 -8.88 -13.39 15.90
N ASN A 177 -8.94 -13.84 14.65
CA ASN A 177 -10.13 -14.45 14.01
C ASN A 177 -11.39 -13.57 13.91
N SER A 178 -11.35 -12.28 14.27
CA SER A 178 -12.51 -11.38 14.11
C SER A 178 -12.87 -11.10 12.63
N ASP A 179 -11.87 -11.09 11.76
CA ASP A 179 -12.04 -11.04 10.30
C ASP A 179 -10.83 -11.67 9.59
N TYR A 180 -10.91 -11.81 8.27
CA TYR A 180 -9.87 -12.38 7.42
C TYR A 180 -8.47 -11.80 7.67
N TYR A 181 -8.37 -10.51 7.98
CA TYR A 181 -7.09 -9.81 8.12
C TYR A 181 -6.53 -9.88 9.54
N HIS A 182 -7.34 -10.13 10.55
CA HIS A 182 -6.87 -10.41 11.91
C HIS A 182 -6.54 -11.90 12.09
N THR A 183 -5.79 -12.43 11.12
CA THR A 183 -5.22 -13.78 11.15
C THR A 183 -3.78 -13.72 10.68
N TRP A 184 -3.03 -14.78 10.92
CA TRP A 184 -1.70 -14.94 10.34
C TRP A 184 -1.73 -15.73 9.04
N HIS A 185 -0.82 -15.34 8.14
CA HIS A 185 -0.36 -16.20 7.09
C HIS A 185 0.94 -16.87 7.57
N VAL A 186 1.00 -18.20 7.50
CA VAL A 186 2.15 -18.98 8.00
C VAL A 186 2.73 -19.94 6.95
N TYR A 187 2.16 -19.94 5.74
CA TYR A 187 2.60 -20.77 4.61
C TYR A 187 3.43 -19.92 3.62
N GLY A 188 4.09 -20.55 2.64
CA GLY A 188 4.70 -19.82 1.52
C GLY A 188 5.94 -18.97 1.83
N GLY A 189 6.69 -19.28 2.89
CA GLY A 189 8.03 -18.71 3.13
C GLY A 189 8.09 -17.29 3.70
N SER A 190 6.96 -16.59 3.84
CA SER A 190 6.90 -15.25 4.46
C SER A 190 5.78 -15.19 5.51
N PRO A 191 5.97 -15.77 6.71
CA PRO A 191 4.97 -15.67 7.76
C PRO A 191 4.75 -14.21 8.17
N ALA A 192 3.51 -13.79 8.31
CA ALA A 192 3.15 -12.43 8.69
C ALA A 192 1.69 -12.34 9.15
N PRO A 193 1.33 -11.37 10.00
CA PRO A 193 -0.05 -10.94 10.13
C PRO A 193 -0.60 -10.50 8.77
N ARG A 194 -1.77 -10.99 8.34
CA ARG A 194 -2.40 -10.51 7.10
C ARG A 194 -2.73 -9.02 7.16
N LEU A 195 -2.95 -8.51 8.37
CA LEU A 195 -3.16 -7.10 8.65
C LEU A 195 -1.95 -6.23 8.26
N LEU A 196 -0.72 -6.77 8.35
CA LEU A 196 0.50 -6.11 7.88
C LEU A 196 0.40 -5.79 6.40
N TRP A 197 0.06 -6.77 5.56
CA TRP A 197 -0.10 -6.53 4.13
C TRP A 197 -1.26 -5.58 3.83
N LYS A 198 -2.41 -5.73 4.51
CA LYS A 198 -3.55 -4.82 4.28
C LYS A 198 -3.24 -3.37 4.60
N ARG A 199 -2.48 -3.09 5.66
CA ARG A 199 -2.18 -1.72 6.11
C ARG A 199 -0.92 -1.19 5.47
N GLY A 200 0.15 -1.98 5.49
CA GLY A 200 1.42 -1.70 4.85
C GLY A 200 1.30 -1.47 3.36
N SER A 201 0.34 -2.11 2.66
CA SER A 201 0.15 -1.81 1.26
C SER A 201 -0.38 -0.39 0.97
N LYS A 202 -1.16 0.18 1.89
CA LYS A 202 -1.60 1.59 1.81
C LYS A 202 -0.50 2.56 2.22
N LEU A 203 0.52 2.07 2.92
CA LEU A 203 1.65 2.88 3.35
C LEU A 203 2.43 3.40 2.14
N GLY A 204 2.64 2.60 1.09
CA GLY A 204 3.25 3.08 -0.15
C GLY A 204 2.46 4.21 -0.81
N ILE A 205 1.11 4.15 -0.77
CA ILE A 205 0.25 5.26 -1.25
C ILE A 205 0.38 6.49 -0.34
N GLU A 206 0.51 6.30 0.98
CA GLU A 206 0.72 7.41 1.92
C GLU A 206 2.09 8.08 1.73
N ILE A 207 3.14 7.30 1.45
CA ILE A 207 4.48 7.81 1.10
C ILE A 207 4.39 8.64 -0.18
N ALA A 208 3.78 8.08 -1.22
CA ALA A 208 3.53 8.79 -2.48
C ALA A 208 2.58 9.98 -2.33
N ALA A 209 1.81 10.09 -1.24
CA ALA A 209 1.01 11.27 -0.92
C ALA A 209 1.76 12.30 -0.07
N SER A 210 2.96 12.02 0.42
CA SER A 210 3.71 12.88 1.34
C SER A 210 5.10 13.32 0.86
N ASN A 211 5.85 12.49 0.12
CA ASN A 211 7.27 12.77 -0.18
C ASN A 211 7.55 13.49 -1.53
N GLN A 212 6.51 13.93 -2.24
CA GLN A 212 6.51 14.65 -3.53
C GLN A 212 7.21 13.98 -4.73
N ARG A 213 8.07 12.99 -4.52
CA ARG A 213 8.88 12.33 -5.56
C ARG A 213 8.27 11.01 -6.06
N THR A 214 7.68 10.23 -5.16
CA THR A 214 7.24 8.87 -5.46
C THR A 214 5.91 8.89 -6.21
N LYS A 215 5.85 8.13 -7.29
CA LYS A 215 4.62 7.89 -8.07
C LYS A 215 4.03 6.52 -7.79
N ILE A 216 2.71 6.44 -8.01
CA ILE A 216 1.93 5.22 -7.97
C ILE A 216 1.49 4.88 -9.39
N HIS A 217 1.83 3.69 -9.85
CA HIS A 217 1.34 3.11 -11.10
C HIS A 217 0.25 2.09 -10.78
N PHE A 218 -1.02 2.45 -10.97
CA PHE A 218 -2.16 1.64 -10.56
C PHE A 218 -2.81 0.96 -11.77
N ILE A 219 -2.71 -0.36 -11.83
CA ILE A 219 -3.29 -1.19 -12.89
C ILE A 219 -4.74 -1.48 -12.54
N LEU A 220 -5.65 -1.12 -13.45
CA LEU A 220 -7.10 -1.31 -13.31
C LEU A 220 -7.59 -2.64 -13.92
N ASP A 221 -6.79 -3.28 -14.76
CA ASP A 221 -7.15 -4.53 -15.43
C ASP A 221 -7.63 -5.60 -14.44
N GLY A 222 -8.71 -6.30 -14.81
CA GLY A 222 -9.33 -7.35 -14.02
C GLY A 222 -10.08 -6.89 -12.76
N LEU A 223 -10.06 -5.60 -12.42
CA LEU A 223 -10.81 -5.09 -11.27
C LEU A 223 -12.29 -4.86 -11.59
N ASP A 224 -13.16 -5.45 -10.77
CA ASP A 224 -14.57 -5.11 -10.74
C ASP A 224 -14.78 -3.85 -9.88
N ILE A 225 -14.73 -2.68 -10.52
CA ILE A 225 -14.82 -1.37 -9.84
C ILE A 225 -16.11 -1.23 -9.01
N LYS A 226 -17.23 -1.80 -9.48
CA LYS A 226 -18.50 -1.77 -8.74
C LYS A 226 -18.38 -2.53 -7.42
N LYS A 227 -17.78 -3.73 -7.42
CA LYS A 227 -17.53 -4.50 -6.20
C LYS A 227 -16.51 -3.81 -5.28
N VAL A 228 -15.52 -3.13 -5.85
CA VAL A 228 -14.56 -2.30 -5.09
C VAL A 228 -15.32 -1.20 -4.34
N VAL A 229 -16.10 -0.37 -5.03
CA VAL A 229 -16.82 0.76 -4.43
C VAL A 229 -17.81 0.29 -3.36
N ASN A 230 -18.58 -0.77 -3.65
CA ASN A 230 -19.61 -1.30 -2.75
C ASN A 230 -19.05 -2.13 -1.58
N LYS A 231 -17.74 -2.37 -1.53
CA LYS A 231 -17.08 -3.23 -0.51
C LYS A 231 -17.75 -4.60 -0.42
N THR A 232 -18.04 -5.22 -1.56
CA THR A 232 -18.68 -6.55 -1.60
C THR A 232 -17.90 -7.54 -0.74
N LYS A 233 -18.57 -8.07 0.28
CA LYS A 233 -18.01 -8.97 1.29
C LYS A 233 -17.87 -10.39 0.75
N GLY A 234 -17.02 -11.16 1.40
CA GLY A 234 -16.97 -12.59 1.14
C GLY A 234 -18.05 -13.34 1.90
N PRO A 235 -18.14 -14.67 1.68
CA PRO A 235 -19.22 -15.50 2.23
C PRO A 235 -19.13 -15.69 3.75
N THR A 236 -17.96 -15.47 4.36
CA THR A 236 -17.76 -15.57 5.81
C THR A 236 -16.79 -14.49 6.29
N PRO A 237 -16.77 -14.14 7.60
CA PRO A 237 -15.82 -13.17 8.14
C PRO A 237 -14.35 -13.50 7.86
N LEU A 238 -14.03 -14.80 7.76
CA LEU A 238 -12.69 -15.32 7.50
C LEU A 238 -12.40 -15.60 6.01
N LYS A 239 -13.25 -15.13 5.10
CA LYS A 239 -13.01 -15.18 3.65
C LYS A 239 -13.26 -13.79 3.08
N ALA A 240 -12.20 -13.08 2.69
CA ALA A 240 -12.33 -11.75 2.09
C ALA A 240 -13.04 -11.82 0.74
N GLY A 241 -14.02 -10.95 0.54
CA GLY A 241 -14.66 -10.75 -0.76
C GLY A 241 -13.81 -9.90 -1.72
N PRO A 242 -14.24 -9.79 -2.98
CA PRO A 242 -13.56 -8.96 -3.99
C PRO A 242 -13.47 -7.49 -3.57
N GLY A 243 -14.50 -6.97 -2.90
CA GLY A 243 -14.49 -5.62 -2.34
C GLY A 243 -13.70 -5.50 -1.03
N GLU A 244 -13.33 -6.59 -0.38
CA GLU A 244 -12.53 -6.57 0.85
C GLU A 244 -11.04 -6.78 0.59
N SER A 245 -10.67 -7.18 -0.63
CA SER A 245 -9.30 -7.40 -1.08
C SER A 245 -8.37 -6.22 -0.79
N ILE A 246 -7.07 -6.52 -0.76
CA ILE A 246 -6.02 -5.52 -0.54
C ILE A 246 -6.07 -4.46 -1.64
N THR A 247 -6.10 -4.86 -2.92
CA THR A 247 -6.22 -3.97 -4.08
C THR A 247 -7.47 -3.10 -4.05
N ALA A 248 -8.63 -3.68 -3.72
CA ALA A 248 -9.85 -2.88 -3.56
C ALA A 248 -9.70 -1.83 -2.45
N SER A 249 -9.03 -2.20 -1.35
CA SER A 249 -8.77 -1.29 -0.24
C SER A 249 -7.74 -0.21 -0.57
N GLU A 250 -6.75 -0.50 -1.42
CA GLU A 250 -5.77 0.45 -1.95
C GLU A 250 -6.44 1.48 -2.85
N LEU A 251 -7.26 1.04 -3.81
CA LEU A 251 -7.90 1.96 -4.75
C LEU A 251 -8.83 2.94 -4.03
N ARG A 252 -9.57 2.47 -3.03
CA ARG A 252 -10.38 3.35 -2.16
C ARG A 252 -9.53 4.26 -1.27
N TYR A 253 -8.34 3.81 -0.86
CA TYR A 253 -7.42 4.67 -0.12
C TYR A 253 -6.89 5.79 -1.02
N ALA A 254 -6.54 5.48 -2.26
CA ALA A 254 -6.16 6.46 -3.28
C ALA A 254 -7.30 7.45 -3.55
N TYR A 255 -8.54 6.99 -3.75
CA TYR A 255 -9.69 7.87 -3.93
C TYR A 255 -9.87 8.89 -2.79
N ARG A 256 -9.70 8.46 -1.54
CA ARG A 256 -9.79 9.38 -0.38
C ARG A 256 -8.66 10.38 -0.30
N ASN A 257 -7.49 10.04 -0.85
CA ASN A 257 -6.31 10.89 -0.87
C ASN A 257 -6.07 11.51 -2.27
N ARG A 258 -7.04 11.46 -3.18
CA ARG A 258 -6.87 11.83 -4.59
C ARG A 258 -6.31 13.23 -4.79
N THR A 259 -6.71 14.20 -3.96
CA THR A 259 -6.19 15.57 -4.01
C THR A 259 -4.70 15.62 -3.66
N ARG A 260 -4.28 14.89 -2.62
CA ARG A 260 -2.86 14.78 -2.25
C ARG A 260 -2.08 14.05 -3.35
N LEU A 261 -2.67 13.04 -3.97
CA LEU A 261 -2.04 12.23 -5.01
C LEU A 261 -2.08 12.84 -6.42
N ALA A 262 -2.64 14.05 -6.59
CA ALA A 262 -2.73 14.69 -7.89
C ALA A 262 -1.34 14.79 -8.57
N GLY A 263 -1.26 14.33 -9.82
CA GLY A 263 -0.01 14.27 -10.58
C GLY A 263 0.99 13.18 -10.15
N ARG A 264 0.68 12.41 -9.09
CA ARG A 264 1.55 11.33 -8.56
C ARG A 264 0.95 9.94 -8.71
N ILE A 265 -0.35 9.82 -8.94
CA ILE A 265 -0.99 8.55 -9.27
C ILE A 265 -1.37 8.50 -10.74
N HIS A 266 -0.93 7.44 -11.41
CA HIS A 266 -1.19 7.17 -12.82
C HIS A 266 -1.95 5.85 -12.93
N PHE A 267 -3.01 5.84 -13.73
CA PHE A 267 -3.87 4.67 -13.91
C PHE A 267 -3.61 4.02 -15.26
N TYR A 268 -3.63 2.70 -15.30
CA TYR A 268 -3.38 1.94 -16.52
C TYR A 268 -4.49 0.91 -16.76
N GLU A 269 -4.96 0.85 -18.00
CA GLU A 269 -5.96 -0.10 -18.47
C GLU A 269 -5.55 -0.53 -19.90
N ASN A 270 -5.52 -1.83 -20.18
CA ASN A 270 -5.13 -2.40 -21.48
C ASN A 270 -3.78 -1.89 -22.05
N GLY A 271 -2.74 -1.82 -21.21
CA GLY A 271 -1.38 -1.45 -21.59
C GLY A 271 -1.13 0.07 -21.66
N LYS A 272 -2.15 0.90 -21.44
CA LYS A 272 -2.09 2.35 -21.68
C LYS A 272 -2.55 3.13 -20.47
N GLU A 273 -1.94 4.30 -20.28
CA GLU A 273 -2.40 5.25 -19.28
C GLU A 273 -3.84 5.72 -19.58
N THR A 274 -4.65 5.84 -18.54
CA THR A 274 -6.07 6.22 -18.60
C THR A 274 -6.41 7.19 -17.47
N ILE A 275 -7.58 7.82 -17.56
CA ILE A 275 -8.09 8.70 -16.51
C ILE A 275 -8.42 7.91 -15.24
N ALA A 276 -8.49 8.62 -14.10
CA ALA A 276 -8.81 7.96 -12.84
C ALA A 276 -10.23 7.35 -12.86
N PRO A 277 -10.45 6.22 -12.17
CA PRO A 277 -11.74 5.53 -12.21
C PRO A 277 -12.89 6.36 -11.63
N TRP A 278 -12.59 7.32 -10.74
CA TRP A 278 -13.56 8.27 -10.20
C TRP A 278 -13.86 9.46 -11.10
N ASP A 279 -13.03 9.72 -12.11
CA ASP A 279 -13.33 10.69 -13.16
C ASP A 279 -14.10 10.00 -14.31
N LYS A 280 -13.82 8.71 -14.56
CA LYS A 280 -14.55 7.86 -15.51
C LYS A 280 -16.01 7.61 -15.09
N ASP A 281 -16.26 7.37 -13.81
CA ASP A 281 -17.62 7.18 -13.25
C ASP A 281 -17.78 7.88 -11.89
N PRO A 282 -17.99 9.22 -11.89
CA PRO A 282 -18.12 9.99 -10.65
C PRO A 282 -19.32 9.55 -9.80
N GLU A 283 -20.44 9.20 -10.42
CA GLU A 283 -21.67 8.82 -9.72
C GLU A 283 -21.51 7.54 -8.91
N LEU A 284 -20.81 6.54 -9.46
CA LEU A 284 -20.48 5.33 -8.71
C LEU A 284 -19.59 5.67 -7.52
N TRP A 285 -18.50 6.41 -7.72
CA TRP A 285 -17.53 6.70 -6.66
C TRP A 285 -18.09 7.60 -5.56
N GLN A 286 -19.06 8.48 -5.86
CA GLN A 286 -19.78 9.26 -4.84
C GLN A 286 -20.59 8.40 -3.86
N LYS A 287 -20.99 7.17 -4.25
CA LYS A 287 -21.66 6.22 -3.35
C LYS A 287 -20.71 5.66 -2.29
N TYR A 288 -19.40 5.73 -2.50
CA TYR A 288 -18.43 5.26 -1.51
C TYR A 288 -18.39 6.19 -0.30
N THR A 289 -18.93 5.72 0.82
CA THR A 289 -18.81 6.40 2.11
C THR A 289 -17.74 5.72 2.99
N PRO A 290 -16.67 6.44 3.38
CA PRO A 290 -15.71 5.92 4.36
C PRO A 290 -16.34 5.84 5.75
N ARG A 291 -15.97 4.81 6.51
CA ARG A 291 -16.58 4.50 7.82
C ARG A 291 -16.30 5.56 8.91
N ASN A 292 -15.31 6.45 8.71
CA ASN A 292 -14.84 7.42 9.70
C ASN A 292 -14.81 8.85 9.13
N LYS A 293 -15.95 9.37 8.63
CA LYS A 293 -16.04 10.79 8.18
C LYS A 293 -15.80 11.80 9.31
N SER A 294 -15.93 11.44 10.59
CA SER A 294 -15.93 12.36 11.74
C SER A 294 -14.55 12.74 12.33
N ARG A 295 -13.42 12.51 11.64
CA ARG A 295 -12.08 12.78 12.21
C ARG A 295 -11.09 13.47 11.26
N MET A 296 -11.54 13.94 10.10
CA MET A 296 -10.66 14.58 9.09
C MET A 296 -11.04 16.04 8.80
N GLU A 297 -11.88 16.64 9.63
CA GLU A 297 -12.08 18.09 9.72
C GLU A 297 -11.53 18.54 11.08
N VAL A 298 -10.21 18.71 11.15
CA VAL A 298 -9.52 19.62 12.09
C VAL A 298 -8.32 20.18 11.34
#